data_AF-A0A2T7NYY2-F1
#
_entry.id   AF-A0A2T7NYY2-F1
#
_cell.length_a   1.000
_cell.length_b   1.000
_cell.length_c   1.000
_cell.angle_alpha   90.00
_cell.angle_beta   90.00
_cell.angle_gamma   90.00
#
_symmetry.space_group_name_H-M   'P 1'
#
loop_
_entity.id
_entity.type
_entity.pdbx_description
1 polymer ?
#
loop_
_entity_poly.entity_id
_entity_poly.type
_entity_poly.pdbx_seq_one_letter_code
_entity_poly.pdbx_strand_id
1 'polypeptide(L)'
;MLGDGDEKIHPLVSIDVVGHEVGHGVTEKSSSLLYYNQWGAINEAFSDMMGETSEAYLSRPDWLVGFDITKEGYPPRRYFENPSADNHSISHVDNFTDDLNAHYGSGVYNRVFYLLVHEYQQSIKEIFGVFLHANRMYWHQLSNYHSAACDVMKAAYDLGQNGALFRRAFKEVGIDVCDIQNHIMGLREKQKGANNYPVTTVTVRQITNEEENNYTGDVHIILTNKDRYVDAEDPQILAEGINPVTPEIESNSKAGMWYRLPYDSGCPLSS
;
A
#
# COMPACT_ATOMS: atom_id res chain seq x y z
N MET A 1 -17.08 4.64 -24.13
CA MET A 1 -18.28 5.41 -24.57
C MET A 1 -19.24 5.42 -23.41
N LEU A 2 -19.91 6.53 -23.11
CA LEU A 2 -20.87 6.62 -22.01
C LEU A 2 -22.28 6.48 -22.59
N GLY A 3 -23.07 5.54 -22.07
CA GLY A 3 -24.44 5.30 -22.53
C GLY A 3 -25.47 6.23 -21.88
N ASP A 4 -26.65 6.34 -22.49
CA ASP A 4 -27.76 7.17 -21.99
C ASP A 4 -28.54 6.53 -20.82
N GLY A 5 -28.15 5.33 -20.41
CA GLY A 5 -28.77 4.57 -19.33
C GLY A 5 -30.03 3.81 -19.75
N ASP A 6 -30.81 3.37 -18.77
CA ASP A 6 -31.98 2.52 -18.96
C ASP A 6 -33.04 2.76 -17.88
N GLU A 7 -33.87 1.77 -17.56
CA GLU A 7 -34.88 1.88 -16.50
C GLU A 7 -34.29 2.04 -15.09
N LYS A 8 -33.05 1.61 -14.85
CA LYS A 8 -32.39 1.56 -13.54
C LYS A 8 -31.29 2.61 -13.37
N ILE A 9 -30.67 3.03 -14.46
CA ILE A 9 -29.56 4.00 -14.42
C ILE A 9 -29.85 5.23 -15.29
N HIS A 10 -29.40 6.39 -14.82
CA HIS A 10 -29.28 7.62 -15.58
C HIS A 10 -28.18 7.51 -16.66
N PRO A 11 -28.04 8.50 -17.57
CA PRO A 11 -26.86 8.58 -18.42
C PRO A 11 -25.57 8.44 -17.60
N LEU A 12 -24.61 7.66 -18.09
CA LEU A 12 -23.40 7.25 -17.36
C LEU A 12 -22.36 8.38 -17.27
N VAL A 13 -22.81 9.60 -17.00
CA VAL A 13 -21.98 10.81 -16.95
C VAL A 13 -21.98 11.34 -15.52
N SER A 14 -21.25 10.67 -14.65
CA SER A 14 -20.89 11.12 -13.31
C SER A 14 -19.37 11.22 -13.17
N ILE A 15 -18.90 11.93 -12.16
CA ILE A 15 -17.47 12.20 -11.99
C ILE A 15 -16.68 10.92 -11.68
N ASP A 16 -17.22 10.01 -10.86
CA ASP A 16 -16.63 8.71 -10.56
C ASP A 16 -16.55 7.81 -11.80
N VAL A 17 -17.61 7.74 -12.62
CA VAL A 17 -17.66 6.94 -13.85
C VAL A 17 -16.69 7.50 -14.88
N VAL A 18 -16.66 8.82 -15.08
CA VAL A 18 -15.69 9.44 -16.00
C VAL A 18 -14.26 9.22 -15.50
N GLY A 19 -14.02 9.40 -14.20
CA GLY A 19 -12.72 9.13 -13.56
C GLY A 19 -12.29 7.67 -13.74
N HIS A 20 -13.22 6.73 -13.57
CA HIS A 20 -13.02 5.29 -13.76
C HIS A 20 -12.62 4.95 -15.19
N GLU A 21 -13.36 5.43 -16.19
CA GLU A 21 -13.05 5.17 -17.60
C GLU A 21 -11.70 5.79 -18.03
N VAL A 22 -11.33 6.94 -17.46
CA VAL A 22 -9.98 7.52 -17.65
C VAL A 22 -8.92 6.67 -16.95
N GLY A 23 -9.23 6.09 -15.78
CA GLY A 23 -8.37 5.16 -15.05
C GLY A 23 -7.92 3.97 -15.89
N HIS A 24 -8.81 3.41 -16.72
CA HIS A 24 -8.42 2.37 -17.68
C HIS A 24 -7.39 2.87 -18.68
N GLY A 25 -7.55 4.07 -19.21
CA GLY A 25 -6.57 4.69 -20.11
C GLY A 25 -5.21 4.90 -19.43
N VAL A 26 -5.18 5.29 -18.15
CA VAL A 26 -3.95 5.41 -17.37
C VAL A 26 -3.27 4.04 -17.23
N THR A 27 -4.03 3.01 -16.87
CA THR A 27 -3.52 1.63 -16.75
C THR A 27 -3.00 1.10 -18.10
N GLU A 28 -3.73 1.31 -19.19
CA GLU A 28 -3.35 0.90 -20.54
C GLU A 28 -2.03 1.53 -20.99
N LYS A 29 -1.78 2.79 -20.63
CA LYS A 29 -0.52 3.50 -20.97
C LYS A 29 0.59 3.33 -19.93
N SER A 30 0.34 2.56 -18.88
CA SER A 30 1.27 2.30 -17.78
C SER A 30 1.58 0.80 -17.69
N SER A 31 1.09 0.11 -16.66
CA SER A 31 1.33 -1.32 -16.42
C SER A 31 0.77 -2.26 -17.49
N SER A 32 -0.21 -1.79 -18.27
CA SER A 32 -0.92 -2.61 -19.25
C SER A 32 -1.57 -3.86 -18.65
N LEU A 33 -2.08 -3.78 -17.40
CA LEU A 33 -2.85 -4.87 -16.77
C LEU A 33 -3.95 -5.35 -17.72
N LEU A 34 -3.92 -6.64 -18.05
CA LEU A 34 -4.93 -7.21 -18.95
C LEU A 34 -6.30 -7.20 -18.26
N TYR A 35 -7.38 -7.34 -19.04
CA TYR A 35 -8.74 -7.19 -18.52
C TYR A 35 -9.43 -8.54 -18.29
N TYR A 36 -8.80 -9.41 -17.49
CA TYR A 36 -9.34 -10.70 -17.04
C TYR A 36 -8.60 -11.19 -15.80
N ASN A 37 -9.15 -12.16 -15.06
CA ASN A 37 -8.53 -12.72 -13.84
C ASN A 37 -8.14 -11.61 -12.80
N GLN A 38 -7.17 -11.86 -11.92
CA GLN A 38 -6.78 -10.94 -10.85
C GLN A 38 -6.20 -9.62 -11.36
N TRP A 39 -5.41 -9.64 -12.43
CA TRP A 39 -4.88 -8.41 -13.04
C TRP A 39 -6.00 -7.53 -13.62
N GLY A 40 -7.06 -8.14 -14.17
CA GLY A 40 -8.27 -7.41 -14.58
C GLY A 40 -9.02 -6.81 -13.40
N ALA A 41 -9.13 -7.55 -12.28
CA ALA A 41 -9.72 -7.03 -11.06
C ALA A 41 -8.93 -5.86 -10.45
N ILE A 42 -7.59 -5.89 -10.51
CA ILE A 42 -6.74 -4.77 -10.09
C ILE A 42 -6.91 -3.58 -11.03
N ASN A 43 -7.05 -3.82 -12.34
CA ASN A 43 -7.33 -2.78 -13.33
C ASN A 43 -8.65 -2.06 -13.00
N GLU A 44 -9.72 -2.81 -12.76
CA GLU A 44 -11.01 -2.28 -12.29
C GLU A 44 -10.90 -1.51 -10.98
N ALA A 45 -10.21 -2.06 -9.98
CA ALA A 45 -10.06 -1.42 -8.69
C ALA A 45 -9.30 -0.09 -8.80
N PHE A 46 -8.23 -0.04 -9.60
CA PHE A 46 -7.49 1.20 -9.84
C PHE A 46 -8.38 2.27 -10.48
N SER A 47 -9.22 1.88 -11.43
CA SER A 47 -10.21 2.77 -12.05
C SER A 47 -11.24 3.27 -11.03
N ASP A 48 -11.78 2.40 -10.18
CA ASP A 48 -12.67 2.81 -9.09
C ASP A 48 -11.99 3.82 -8.15
N MET A 49 -10.73 3.55 -7.73
CA MET A 49 -9.96 4.48 -6.88
C MET A 49 -9.76 5.84 -7.54
N MET A 50 -9.57 5.87 -8.87
CA MET A 50 -9.45 7.10 -9.62
C MET A 50 -10.78 7.87 -9.67
N GLY A 51 -11.92 7.16 -9.73
CA GLY A 51 -13.26 7.73 -9.59
C GLY A 51 -13.43 8.47 -8.27
N GLU A 52 -13.24 7.77 -7.15
CA GLU A 52 -13.33 8.33 -5.78
C GLU A 52 -12.33 9.48 -5.56
N THR A 53 -11.11 9.35 -6.10
CA THR A 53 -10.11 10.42 -6.00
C THR A 53 -10.52 11.64 -6.81
N SER A 54 -11.20 11.46 -7.94
CA SER A 54 -11.73 12.55 -8.76
C SER A 54 -12.89 13.25 -8.07
N GLU A 55 -13.76 12.50 -7.39
CA GLU A 55 -14.79 13.04 -6.51
C GLU A 55 -14.18 13.87 -5.39
N ALA A 56 -13.19 13.34 -4.69
CA ALA A 56 -12.51 14.02 -3.59
C ALA A 56 -11.76 15.28 -4.03
N TYR A 57 -11.32 15.33 -5.30
CA TYR A 57 -10.69 16.52 -5.85
C TYR A 57 -11.70 17.67 -6.03
N LEU A 58 -12.95 17.35 -6.39
CA LEU A 58 -13.99 18.36 -6.64
C LEU A 58 -14.87 18.62 -5.41
N SER A 59 -15.13 17.60 -4.60
CA SER A 59 -16.07 17.61 -3.48
C SER A 59 -15.76 16.49 -2.48
N ARG A 60 -16.77 15.84 -1.91
CA ARG A 60 -16.61 14.75 -0.93
C ARG A 60 -16.92 13.41 -1.60
N PRO A 61 -15.98 12.45 -1.57
CA PRO A 61 -16.24 11.10 -2.08
C PRO A 61 -17.24 10.37 -1.19
N ASP A 62 -18.12 9.58 -1.80
CA ASP A 62 -19.14 8.82 -1.09
C ASP A 62 -18.75 7.35 -0.85
N TRP A 63 -17.68 6.86 -1.49
CA TRP A 63 -17.16 5.49 -1.38
C TRP A 63 -18.09 4.44 -1.99
N LEU A 64 -18.94 4.86 -2.93
CA LEU A 64 -19.96 4.09 -3.63
C LEU A 64 -19.84 4.30 -5.14
N VAL A 65 -19.34 3.29 -5.84
CA VAL A 65 -19.19 3.39 -7.29
C VAL A 65 -20.55 3.42 -7.98
N GLY A 66 -20.75 4.41 -8.85
CA GLY A 66 -21.93 4.61 -9.68
C GLY A 66 -23.16 5.01 -8.89
N PHE A 67 -23.02 5.59 -7.70
CA PHE A 67 -24.17 6.05 -6.92
C PHE A 67 -24.96 7.14 -7.65
N ASP A 68 -24.26 8.16 -8.17
CA ASP A 68 -24.87 9.31 -8.88
C ASP A 68 -25.64 8.95 -10.16
N ILE A 69 -25.26 7.85 -10.81
CA ILE A 69 -25.96 7.37 -12.02
C ILE A 69 -27.10 6.41 -11.69
N THR A 70 -27.26 6.01 -10.43
CA THR A 70 -28.27 5.02 -10.03
C THR A 70 -29.57 5.73 -9.67
N LYS A 71 -30.70 5.26 -10.22
CA LYS A 71 -32.00 5.85 -9.92
C LYS A 71 -32.47 5.48 -8.52
N GLU A 72 -33.30 6.35 -7.94
CA GLU A 72 -33.90 6.14 -6.62
C GLU A 72 -34.54 4.74 -6.49
N GLY A 73 -34.23 4.04 -5.40
CA GLY A 73 -34.69 2.68 -5.14
C GLY A 73 -33.78 1.56 -5.66
N TYR A 74 -32.69 1.89 -6.36
CA TYR A 74 -31.65 0.92 -6.76
C TYR A 74 -30.35 1.15 -5.98
N PRO A 75 -29.57 0.08 -5.70
CA PRO A 75 -28.29 0.19 -5.01
C PRO A 75 -27.19 0.72 -5.94
N PRO A 76 -26.14 1.38 -5.40
CA PRO A 76 -24.93 1.68 -6.16
C PRO A 76 -24.32 0.40 -6.75
N ARG A 77 -23.40 0.58 -7.71
CA ARG A 77 -22.81 -0.53 -8.46
C ARG A 77 -21.84 -1.35 -7.62
N ARG A 78 -21.02 -0.69 -6.79
CA ARG A 78 -20.03 -1.32 -5.90
C ARG A 78 -19.85 -0.49 -4.64
N TYR A 79 -19.27 -1.10 -3.61
CA TYR A 79 -19.02 -0.50 -2.31
C TYR A 79 -17.55 -0.65 -1.95
N PHE A 80 -16.91 0.43 -1.49
CA PHE A 80 -15.52 0.37 -1.06
C PHE A 80 -15.35 -0.24 0.34
N GLU A 81 -16.20 0.14 1.30
CA GLU A 81 -16.14 -0.33 2.69
C GLU A 81 -16.39 -1.84 2.80
N ASN A 82 -17.49 -2.29 2.21
CA ASN A 82 -17.93 -3.67 2.20
C ASN A 82 -18.31 -4.10 0.78
N PRO A 83 -17.33 -4.46 -0.07
CA PRO A 83 -17.58 -4.85 -1.46
C PRO A 83 -18.70 -5.88 -1.61
N SER A 84 -18.75 -6.87 -0.71
CA SER A 84 -19.74 -7.94 -0.77
C SER A 84 -21.19 -7.48 -0.50
N ALA A 85 -21.43 -6.22 -0.15
CA ALA A 85 -22.77 -5.64 -0.02
C ALA A 85 -23.53 -5.56 -1.36
N ASP A 86 -22.85 -5.65 -2.50
CA ASP A 86 -23.50 -5.77 -3.81
C ASP A 86 -23.93 -7.22 -4.16
N ASN A 87 -23.70 -8.18 -3.26
CA ASN A 87 -23.95 -9.62 -3.39
C ASN A 87 -23.15 -10.36 -4.49
N HIS A 88 -22.14 -9.72 -5.10
CA HIS A 88 -21.33 -10.31 -6.16
C HIS A 88 -19.82 -10.14 -5.92
N SER A 89 -19.40 -8.96 -5.48
CA SER A 89 -18.01 -8.60 -5.23
C SER A 89 -17.43 -9.32 -4.02
N ILE A 90 -16.15 -9.61 -4.11
CA ILE A 90 -15.40 -10.26 -3.03
C ILE A 90 -14.68 -9.21 -2.18
N SER A 91 -14.66 -9.43 -0.88
CA SER A 91 -13.92 -8.57 0.07
C SER A 91 -12.58 -9.17 0.49
N HIS A 92 -12.29 -10.42 0.10
CA HIS A 92 -11.12 -11.18 0.51
C HIS A 92 -10.63 -12.08 -0.63
N VAL A 93 -9.30 -12.22 -0.77
CA VAL A 93 -8.67 -12.98 -1.88
C VAL A 93 -9.10 -14.44 -1.92
N ASP A 94 -9.34 -15.09 -0.79
CA ASP A 94 -9.80 -16.49 -0.72
C ASP A 94 -11.12 -16.76 -1.44
N ASN A 95 -11.92 -15.72 -1.71
CA ASN A 95 -13.17 -15.86 -2.45
C ASN A 95 -13.01 -15.70 -3.96
N PHE A 96 -11.78 -15.47 -4.45
CA PHE A 96 -11.52 -15.32 -5.88
C PHE A 96 -11.63 -16.66 -6.63
N THR A 97 -12.22 -16.60 -7.83
CA THR A 97 -12.26 -17.72 -8.79
C THR A 97 -11.78 -17.23 -10.16
N ASP A 98 -11.22 -18.13 -10.97
CA ASP A 98 -10.65 -17.76 -12.28
C ASP A 98 -11.66 -17.18 -13.27
N ASP A 99 -12.95 -17.51 -13.09
CA ASP A 99 -14.08 -17.03 -13.88
C ASP A 99 -14.78 -15.80 -13.27
N LEU A 100 -14.30 -15.31 -12.11
CA LEU A 100 -14.88 -14.15 -11.47
C LEU A 100 -14.71 -12.91 -12.36
N ASN A 101 -15.81 -12.19 -12.55
CA ASN A 101 -15.79 -10.94 -13.30
C ASN A 101 -14.86 -9.93 -12.63
N ALA A 102 -14.05 -9.21 -13.42
CA ALA A 102 -13.10 -8.22 -12.92
C ALA A 102 -13.76 -7.17 -12.00
N HIS A 103 -14.98 -6.72 -12.35
CA HIS A 103 -15.74 -5.76 -11.53
C HIS A 103 -16.07 -6.29 -10.14
N TYR A 104 -16.15 -7.61 -9.95
CA TYR A 104 -16.45 -8.24 -8.67
C TYR A 104 -15.16 -8.59 -7.92
N GLY A 105 -14.10 -8.96 -8.64
CA GLY A 105 -12.77 -9.13 -8.07
C GLY A 105 -12.19 -7.84 -7.50
N SER A 106 -12.51 -6.69 -8.10
CA SER A 106 -11.95 -5.37 -7.73
C SER A 106 -12.19 -5.00 -6.27
N GLY A 107 -13.22 -5.56 -5.65
CA GLY A 107 -13.55 -5.40 -4.24
C GLY A 107 -12.38 -5.60 -3.29
N VAL A 108 -11.46 -6.53 -3.59
CA VAL A 108 -10.25 -6.76 -2.76
C VAL A 108 -9.42 -5.48 -2.64
N TYR A 109 -9.12 -4.84 -3.76
CA TYR A 109 -8.27 -3.65 -3.78
C TYR A 109 -9.04 -2.37 -3.43
N ASN A 110 -10.33 -2.29 -3.77
CA ASN A 110 -11.21 -1.21 -3.31
C ASN A 110 -11.24 -1.16 -1.78
N ARG A 111 -11.40 -2.31 -1.13
CA ARG A 111 -11.39 -2.41 0.34
C ARG A 111 -10.05 -1.98 0.94
N VAL A 112 -8.91 -2.37 0.35
CA VAL A 112 -7.59 -1.92 0.81
C VAL A 112 -7.49 -0.39 0.75
N PHE A 113 -7.93 0.21 -0.36
CA PHE A 113 -7.91 1.67 -0.51
C PHE A 113 -8.80 2.37 0.52
N TYR A 114 -10.00 1.83 0.76
CA TYR A 114 -10.90 2.32 1.80
C TYR A 114 -10.25 2.27 3.19
N LEU A 115 -9.68 1.12 3.58
CA LEU A 115 -9.04 0.93 4.88
C LEU A 115 -7.90 1.94 5.10
N LEU A 116 -7.08 2.17 4.08
CA LEU A 116 -5.99 3.14 4.16
C LEU A 116 -6.50 4.57 4.43
N VAL A 117 -7.56 4.97 3.75
CA VAL A 117 -8.07 6.34 3.87
C VAL A 117 -8.91 6.54 5.12
N HIS A 118 -9.79 5.60 5.48
CA HIS A 118 -10.73 5.75 6.60
C HIS A 118 -10.22 5.18 7.92
N GLU A 119 -9.86 3.90 7.94
CA GLU A 119 -9.44 3.24 9.18
C GLU A 119 -8.07 3.73 9.65
N TYR A 120 -7.16 3.94 8.70
CA TYR A 120 -5.82 4.46 8.97
C TYR A 120 -5.70 5.97 8.77
N GLN A 121 -6.79 6.66 8.45
CA GLN A 121 -6.89 8.13 8.37
C GLN A 121 -5.82 8.78 7.46
N GLN A 122 -5.43 8.10 6.39
CA GLN A 122 -4.46 8.64 5.44
C GLN A 122 -5.14 9.54 4.40
N SER A 123 -4.39 10.47 3.81
CA SER A 123 -4.89 11.32 2.75
C SER A 123 -5.21 10.51 1.49
N ILE A 124 -6.44 10.61 0.99
CA ILE A 124 -6.84 9.96 -0.28
C ILE A 124 -5.89 10.31 -1.43
N LYS A 125 -5.41 11.56 -1.49
CA LYS A 125 -4.47 12.02 -2.51
C LYS A 125 -3.13 11.30 -2.41
N GLU A 126 -2.62 11.10 -1.19
CA GLU A 126 -1.33 10.44 -0.97
C GLU A 126 -1.43 8.95 -1.25
N ILE A 127 -2.48 8.30 -0.76
CA ILE A 127 -2.74 6.88 -1.01
C ILE A 127 -2.95 6.61 -2.49
N PHE A 128 -3.77 7.41 -3.19
CA PHE A 128 -3.92 7.26 -4.64
C PHE A 128 -2.60 7.51 -5.37
N GLY A 129 -1.78 8.44 -4.88
CA GLY A 129 -0.42 8.67 -5.36
C GLY A 129 0.45 7.40 -5.31
N VAL A 130 0.33 6.59 -4.25
CA VAL A 130 1.03 5.30 -4.14
C VAL A 130 0.54 4.30 -5.18
N PHE A 131 -0.79 4.10 -5.30
CA PHE A 131 -1.34 3.16 -6.29
C PHE A 131 -1.04 3.60 -7.73
N LEU A 132 -1.08 4.89 -8.01
CA LEU A 132 -0.67 5.47 -9.29
C LEU A 132 0.81 5.22 -9.56
N HIS A 133 1.68 5.38 -8.56
CA HIS A 133 3.11 5.11 -8.71
C HIS A 133 3.37 3.62 -8.93
N ALA A 134 2.68 2.73 -8.22
CA ALA A 134 2.72 1.29 -8.45
C ALA A 134 2.30 0.91 -9.88
N ASN A 135 1.18 1.46 -10.36
CA ASN A 135 0.69 1.25 -11.72
C ASN A 135 1.70 1.74 -12.80
N ARG A 136 2.38 2.85 -12.54
CA ARG A 136 3.34 3.45 -13.49
C ARG A 136 4.71 2.81 -13.50
N MET A 137 5.19 2.30 -12.36
CA MET A 137 6.60 1.96 -12.19
C MET A 137 6.84 0.49 -11.87
N TYR A 138 5.85 -0.22 -11.33
CA TYR A 138 6.05 -1.54 -10.72
C TYR A 138 5.16 -2.62 -11.31
N TRP A 139 3.85 -2.35 -11.43
CA TRP A 139 2.92 -3.32 -11.98
C TRP A 139 3.22 -3.61 -13.45
N HIS A 140 2.93 -4.84 -13.86
CA HIS A 140 3.01 -5.29 -15.24
C HIS A 140 1.70 -6.00 -15.61
N GLN A 141 1.56 -6.32 -16.91
CA GLN A 141 0.33 -6.88 -17.50
C GLN A 141 -0.30 -8.10 -16.79
N LEU A 142 0.45 -8.82 -15.95
CA LEU A 142 0.04 -10.04 -15.25
C LEU A 142 0.30 -9.95 -13.73
N SER A 143 0.43 -8.74 -13.17
CA SER A 143 0.55 -8.59 -11.72
C SER A 143 -0.73 -9.11 -11.05
N ASN A 144 -0.60 -10.16 -10.27
CA ASN A 144 -1.69 -10.76 -9.51
C ASN A 144 -1.83 -10.03 -8.16
N TYR A 145 -2.85 -10.36 -7.35
CA TYR A 145 -3.10 -9.66 -6.09
C TYR A 145 -1.88 -9.63 -5.17
N HIS A 146 -1.16 -10.74 -5.03
CA HIS A 146 0.00 -10.79 -4.16
C HIS A 146 1.17 -9.97 -4.73
N SER A 147 1.54 -10.16 -6.00
CA SER A 147 2.69 -9.43 -6.58
C SER A 147 2.42 -7.93 -6.68
N ALA A 148 1.20 -7.54 -7.06
CA ALA A 148 0.79 -6.14 -7.10
C ALA A 148 0.81 -5.49 -5.72
N ALA A 149 0.46 -6.21 -4.65
CA ALA A 149 0.52 -5.69 -3.28
C ALA A 149 1.97 -5.49 -2.82
N CYS A 150 2.87 -6.42 -3.16
CA CYS A 150 4.30 -6.24 -2.93
C CYS A 150 4.86 -5.02 -3.66
N ASP A 151 4.37 -4.75 -4.87
CA ASP A 151 4.75 -3.58 -5.65
C ASP A 151 4.19 -2.26 -5.10
N VAL A 152 2.98 -2.29 -4.51
CA VAL A 152 2.43 -1.16 -3.74
C VAL A 152 3.31 -0.86 -2.53
N MET A 153 3.84 -1.88 -1.85
CA MET A 153 4.79 -1.65 -0.74
C MET A 153 6.06 -0.94 -1.18
N LYS A 154 6.61 -1.27 -2.37
CA LYS A 154 7.78 -0.56 -2.94
C LYS A 154 7.42 0.89 -3.27
N ALA A 155 6.27 1.11 -3.89
CA ALA A 155 5.79 2.45 -4.21
C ALA A 155 5.54 3.30 -2.94
N ALA A 156 4.98 2.70 -1.89
CA ALA A 156 4.77 3.37 -0.61
C ALA A 156 6.11 3.82 -0.01
N TYR A 157 7.11 2.94 -0.01
CA TYR A 157 8.46 3.26 0.43
C TYR A 157 9.10 4.40 -0.37
N ASP A 158 9.04 4.35 -1.70
CA ASP A 158 9.62 5.38 -2.56
C ASP A 158 9.00 6.76 -2.34
N LEU A 159 7.74 6.80 -1.93
CA LEU A 159 6.99 8.03 -1.63
C LEU A 159 7.00 8.39 -0.14
N GLY A 160 7.83 7.73 0.68
CA GLY A 160 7.99 8.02 2.10
C GLY A 160 6.77 7.71 2.97
N GLN A 161 5.89 6.81 2.52
CA GLN A 161 4.69 6.40 3.24
C GLN A 161 4.99 5.30 4.26
N ASN A 162 4.20 5.24 5.33
CA ASN A 162 4.35 4.21 6.36
C ASN A 162 3.85 2.85 5.85
N GLY A 163 4.78 1.98 5.45
CA GLY A 163 4.49 0.65 4.93
C GLY A 163 3.73 -0.26 5.89
N ALA A 164 3.80 -0.03 7.21
CA ALA A 164 3.06 -0.85 8.17
C ALA A 164 1.53 -0.70 8.02
N LEU A 165 1.05 0.48 7.60
CA LEU A 165 -0.38 0.71 7.34
C LEU A 165 -0.85 -0.11 6.14
N PHE A 166 -0.08 -0.09 5.05
CA PHE A 166 -0.34 -0.90 3.85
C PHE A 166 -0.32 -2.39 4.16
N ARG A 167 0.68 -2.86 4.91
CA ARG A 167 0.77 -4.26 5.34
C ARG A 167 -0.47 -4.70 6.11
N ARG A 168 -0.98 -3.88 7.03
CA ARG A 168 -2.21 -4.19 7.76
C ARG A 168 -3.44 -4.16 6.85
N ALA A 169 -3.59 -3.15 6.00
CA ALA A 169 -4.72 -3.05 5.07
C ALA A 169 -4.79 -4.25 4.10
N PHE A 170 -3.66 -4.67 3.54
CA PHE A 170 -3.59 -5.85 2.68
C PHE A 170 -3.89 -7.16 3.44
N LYS A 171 -3.42 -7.26 4.70
CA LYS A 171 -3.71 -8.42 5.53
C LYS A 171 -5.20 -8.59 5.83
N GLU A 172 -5.95 -7.50 6.01
CA GLU A 172 -7.42 -7.54 6.21
C GLU A 172 -8.17 -8.15 5.02
N VAL A 173 -7.60 -8.07 3.82
CA VAL A 173 -8.19 -8.68 2.61
C VAL A 173 -7.52 -10.00 2.22
N GLY A 174 -6.68 -10.55 3.09
CA GLY A 174 -6.05 -11.87 2.96
C GLY A 174 -4.73 -11.89 2.20
N ILE A 175 -4.09 -10.74 1.98
CA ILE A 175 -2.83 -10.65 1.23
C ILE A 175 -1.68 -10.39 2.20
N ASP A 176 -0.84 -11.40 2.41
CA ASP A 176 0.45 -11.22 3.07
C ASP A 176 1.45 -10.59 2.10
N VAL A 177 1.79 -9.31 2.31
CA VAL A 177 2.71 -8.60 1.42
C VAL A 177 4.18 -8.98 1.64
N CYS A 178 4.97 -8.92 0.58
CA CYS A 178 6.40 -9.21 0.61
C CYS A 178 7.17 -8.30 1.58
N ASP A 179 8.35 -8.78 2.00
CA ASP A 179 9.38 -7.90 2.55
C ASP A 179 10.08 -7.14 1.41
N ILE A 180 10.28 -5.84 1.60
CA ILE A 180 10.91 -4.94 0.63
C ILE A 180 12.38 -4.65 0.97
N GLN A 181 13.01 -5.35 1.93
CA GLN A 181 14.43 -5.19 2.27
C GLN A 181 15.37 -5.14 1.05
N ASN A 182 15.15 -6.00 0.05
CA ASN A 182 15.95 -6.02 -1.19
C ASN A 182 15.76 -4.75 -2.05
N HIS A 183 14.57 -4.15 -2.03
CA HIS A 183 14.28 -2.88 -2.71
C HIS A 183 15.06 -1.73 -2.07
N ILE A 184 15.10 -1.69 -0.73
CA ILE A 184 15.85 -0.70 0.05
C ILE A 184 17.36 -0.81 -0.21
N MET A 185 17.90 -2.03 -0.29
CA MET A 185 19.33 -2.26 -0.56
C MET A 185 19.74 -1.84 -1.98
N GLY A 186 18.89 -2.07 -2.99
CA GLY A 186 19.17 -1.65 -4.38
C GLY A 186 19.34 -0.13 -4.56
N LEU A 187 18.67 0.67 -3.74
CA LEU A 187 18.87 2.13 -3.69
C LEU A 187 20.18 2.53 -3.00
N ARG A 188 20.59 1.77 -1.97
CA ARG A 188 21.89 1.99 -1.28
C ARG A 188 23.08 1.66 -2.17
N GLU A 189 22.99 0.65 -3.03
CA GLU A 189 24.08 0.30 -3.94
C GLU A 189 24.21 1.29 -5.11
N LYS A 190 23.09 1.81 -5.66
CA LYS A 190 23.14 2.84 -6.70
C LYS A 190 23.71 4.19 -6.25
N GLN A 191 23.83 4.43 -4.94
CA GLN A 191 24.52 5.60 -4.38
C GLN A 191 26.04 5.43 -4.24
N LYS A 192 26.63 4.26 -4.54
CA LYS A 192 28.09 4.08 -4.52
C LYS A 192 28.76 4.63 -5.78
N GLY A 193 28.73 5.95 -5.90
CA GLY A 193 29.85 6.73 -6.41
C GLY A 193 30.58 7.37 -5.23
N ALA A 194 31.83 6.97 -5.02
CA ALA A 194 32.84 7.59 -4.14
C ALA A 194 32.77 7.34 -2.60
N ASN A 195 33.80 6.62 -2.15
CA ASN A 195 34.56 6.79 -0.91
C ASN A 195 33.92 6.44 0.45
N ASN A 196 34.48 5.40 1.07
CA ASN A 196 34.73 5.23 2.51
C ASN A 196 34.04 6.24 3.46
N TYR A 197 32.78 6.01 3.84
CA TYR A 197 32.14 6.74 4.94
C TYR A 197 32.18 5.91 6.24
N PRO A 198 32.46 6.54 7.40
CA PRO A 198 32.61 5.85 8.67
C PRO A 198 31.26 5.35 9.20
N VAL A 199 31.24 4.10 9.65
CA VAL A 199 30.15 3.52 10.44
C VAL A 199 30.07 4.29 11.76
N THR A 200 28.93 4.93 12.04
CA THR A 200 28.66 5.60 13.33
C THR A 200 27.78 4.72 14.20
N THR A 201 28.29 4.35 15.37
CA THR A 201 27.55 3.60 16.39
C THR A 201 26.52 4.51 17.06
N VAL A 202 25.23 4.26 16.84
CA VAL A 202 24.15 4.97 17.54
C VAL A 202 23.88 4.26 18.86
N THR A 203 24.11 4.94 19.98
CA THR A 203 23.72 4.46 21.32
C THR A 203 22.31 4.97 21.62
N VAL A 204 21.32 4.08 21.58
CA VAL A 204 19.96 4.43 22.05
C VAL A 204 19.97 4.39 23.59
N ARG A 205 19.81 5.55 24.23
CA ARG A 205 19.53 5.63 25.68
C ARG A 205 18.03 5.65 25.90
N GLN A 206 17.50 4.62 26.55
CA GLN A 206 16.13 4.64 27.07
C GLN A 206 16.03 5.68 28.20
N ILE A 207 15.06 6.59 28.12
CA ILE A 207 14.61 7.38 29.27
C ILE A 207 13.40 6.63 29.83
N THR A 208 13.62 5.78 30.83
CA THR A 208 12.52 5.21 31.61
C THR A 208 12.15 6.19 32.73
N ASN A 209 10.95 6.78 32.66
CA ASN A 209 10.22 7.01 33.91
C ASN A 209 9.67 5.65 34.32
N GLU A 210 9.93 5.30 35.58
CA GLU A 210 9.56 4.04 36.21
C GLU A 210 8.06 3.77 36.02
N GLU A 211 7.72 2.74 35.24
CA GLU A 211 6.64 1.79 35.49
C GLU A 211 6.71 0.70 34.41
N GLU A 212 6.87 -0.55 34.86
CA GLU A 212 6.99 -1.75 34.04
C GLU A 212 5.74 -1.95 33.17
N ASN A 213 5.76 -1.45 31.94
CA ASN A 213 4.79 -1.82 30.92
C ASN A 213 5.52 -2.64 29.85
N ASN A 214 5.28 -3.95 29.86
CA ASN A 214 5.64 -4.84 28.75
C ASN A 214 4.95 -4.32 27.48
N TYR A 215 5.71 -3.70 26.59
CA TYR A 215 5.23 -3.26 25.29
C TYR A 215 5.47 -4.37 24.26
N THR A 216 4.39 -4.96 23.76
CA THR A 216 4.40 -5.82 22.57
C THR A 216 3.87 -5.00 21.40
N GLY A 217 4.78 -4.45 20.59
CA GLY A 217 4.43 -3.70 19.38
C GLY A 217 5.67 -3.45 18.54
N ASP A 218 5.46 -3.10 17.28
CA ASP A 218 6.55 -2.81 16.34
C ASP A 218 7.36 -1.59 16.81
N VAL A 219 8.69 -1.70 16.73
CA VAL A 219 9.63 -0.62 17.09
C VAL A 219 10.17 0.01 15.81
N HIS A 220 9.84 1.29 15.58
CA HIS A 220 10.44 2.08 14.51
C HIS A 220 11.78 2.66 14.97
N ILE A 221 12.86 2.39 14.22
CA ILE A 221 14.19 2.95 14.48
C ILE A 221 14.50 3.98 13.39
N ILE A 222 14.39 5.26 13.74
CA ILE A 222 14.72 6.36 12.83
C ILE A 222 16.20 6.69 13.00
N LEU A 223 17.01 6.42 11.98
CA LEU A 223 18.39 6.88 11.92
C LEU A 223 18.43 8.23 11.19
N THR A 224 18.94 9.26 11.85
CA THR A 224 19.13 10.60 11.28
C THR A 224 20.60 11.00 11.35
N ASN A 225 21.05 11.84 10.40
CA ASN A 225 22.35 12.50 10.47
C ASN A 225 22.30 13.85 11.20
N LYS A 226 21.13 14.25 11.73
CA LYS A 226 20.98 15.48 12.50
C LYS A 226 21.47 15.23 13.93
N ASP A 227 22.45 16.03 14.35
CA ASP A 227 23.14 15.83 15.63
C ASP A 227 22.23 15.96 16.85
N ARG A 228 21.07 16.66 16.77
CA ARG A 228 19.99 16.66 17.77
C ARG A 228 18.65 17.05 17.15
N TYR A 229 17.59 16.34 17.58
CA TYR A 229 16.17 16.52 17.24
C TYR A 229 15.80 16.33 15.76
N VAL A 230 15.08 15.23 15.49
CA VAL A 230 14.31 15.07 14.24
C VAL A 230 13.04 15.89 14.42
N ASP A 231 12.83 16.89 13.56
CA ASP A 231 11.57 17.63 13.51
C ASP A 231 10.45 16.65 13.16
N ALA A 232 9.34 16.68 13.89
CA ALA A 232 8.22 15.75 13.69
C ALA A 232 7.57 15.91 12.30
N GLU A 233 7.89 16.98 11.57
CA GLU A 233 7.35 17.29 10.24
C GLU A 233 8.20 16.76 9.07
N ASP A 234 9.39 16.18 9.31
CA ASP A 234 10.25 15.62 8.24
C ASP A 234 11.13 14.45 8.72
N PRO A 235 10.55 13.25 8.95
CA PRO A 235 11.33 12.07 9.23
C PRO A 235 11.92 11.48 7.93
N GLN A 236 13.19 11.76 7.65
CA GLN A 236 13.95 10.94 6.70
C GLN A 236 14.23 9.57 7.32
N ILE A 237 13.47 8.56 6.89
CA ILE A 237 13.63 7.18 7.31
C ILE A 237 14.76 6.54 6.48
N LEU A 238 15.90 6.28 7.12
CA LEU A 238 17.09 5.73 6.44
C LEU A 238 17.22 4.19 6.55
N ALA A 239 16.36 3.53 7.33
CA ALA A 239 16.20 2.07 7.38
C ALA A 239 14.94 1.67 8.19
N GLU A 240 14.18 0.68 7.71
CA GLU A 240 13.20 -0.07 8.49
C GLU A 240 13.50 -1.58 8.36
N GLY A 241 13.30 -2.33 9.44
CA GLY A 241 13.53 -3.77 9.46
C GLY A 241 12.65 -4.45 10.50
N ILE A 242 12.14 -5.64 10.17
CA ILE A 242 11.34 -6.48 11.06
C ILE A 242 12.28 -7.50 11.69
N ASN A 243 12.52 -7.42 12.99
CA ASN A 243 13.03 -8.56 13.76
C ASN A 243 12.06 -8.81 14.92
N PRO A 244 11.47 -10.01 15.05
CA PRO A 244 10.75 -10.37 16.26
C PRO A 244 11.75 -10.39 17.41
N VAL A 245 11.73 -9.35 18.25
CA VAL A 245 12.55 -9.30 19.46
C VAL A 245 11.85 -10.18 20.48
N THR A 246 12.41 -11.37 20.77
CA THR A 246 12.14 -12.08 22.02
C THR A 246 13.16 -11.56 23.03
N PRO A 247 12.78 -10.73 24.01
CA PRO A 247 13.70 -10.34 25.07
C PRO A 247 13.90 -11.53 26.01
N GLU A 248 15.09 -12.12 26.02
CA GLU A 248 15.52 -12.93 27.16
C GLU A 248 16.02 -11.98 28.27
N ILE A 249 15.26 -11.90 29.36
CA ILE A 249 15.64 -11.12 30.54
C ILE A 249 16.57 -12.00 31.39
N GLU A 250 17.88 -11.87 31.19
CA GLU A 250 18.85 -12.28 32.20
C GLU A 250 19.01 -11.14 33.22
N SER A 251 18.37 -11.33 34.38
CA SER A 251 18.49 -10.60 35.66
C SER A 251 19.18 -9.22 35.67
N ASN A 252 18.44 -8.20 36.13
CA ASN A 252 18.92 -6.97 36.76
C ASN A 252 20.29 -6.45 36.31
N SER A 253 20.33 -5.89 35.10
CA SER A 253 21.00 -4.65 34.71
C SER A 253 21.54 -4.78 33.28
N LYS A 254 20.99 -3.94 32.39
CA LYS A 254 21.31 -3.79 30.96
C LYS A 254 20.74 -4.91 30.07
N ALA A 255 19.57 -4.65 29.50
CA ALA A 255 19.17 -5.30 28.27
C ALA A 255 20.06 -4.76 27.13
N GLY A 256 21.01 -5.58 26.66
CA GLY A 256 21.77 -5.30 25.45
C GLY A 256 21.01 -5.83 24.23
N MET A 257 20.63 -4.95 23.32
CA MET A 257 20.12 -5.35 22.00
C MET A 257 21.31 -5.72 21.10
N TRP A 258 21.40 -6.98 20.69
CA TRP A 258 22.41 -7.45 19.75
C TRP A 258 21.81 -7.52 18.35
N TYR A 259 22.25 -6.63 17.46
CA TYR A 259 22.01 -6.78 16.02
C TYR A 259 23.15 -7.59 15.42
N ARG A 260 22.84 -8.76 14.84
CA ARG A 260 23.77 -9.47 13.96
C ARG A 260 23.37 -9.16 12.53
N LEU A 261 24.09 -8.24 11.89
CA LEU A 261 24.01 -8.10 10.43
C LEU A 261 24.56 -9.38 9.78
N PRO A 262 23.95 -9.91 8.70
CA PRO A 262 24.49 -11.07 8.01
C PRO A 262 25.92 -10.77 7.56
N TYR A 263 26.84 -11.65 7.98
CA TYR A 263 28.24 -11.59 7.60
C TYR A 263 28.37 -12.06 6.14
N ASP A 264 29.08 -11.26 5.34
CA ASP A 264 29.59 -11.62 4.02
C ASP A 264 30.34 -12.96 4.11
N SER A 265 29.77 -14.03 3.57
CA SER A 265 30.48 -15.29 3.40
C SER A 265 30.70 -15.56 1.91
N GLY A 266 31.76 -14.94 1.38
CA GLY A 266 32.64 -15.53 0.38
C GLY A 266 32.16 -15.54 -1.06
N CYS A 267 32.67 -14.60 -1.86
CA CYS A 267 32.98 -14.87 -3.26
C CYS A 267 34.38 -14.31 -3.58
N PRO A 268 35.39 -15.16 -3.83
CA PRO A 268 36.73 -14.69 -4.15
C PRO A 268 36.73 -14.05 -5.54
N LEU A 269 37.29 -12.85 -5.62
CA LEU A 269 37.67 -12.19 -6.86
C LEU A 269 38.66 -13.11 -7.62
N SER A 270 38.29 -13.54 -8.82
CA SER A 270 39.26 -14.01 -9.82
C SER A 270 39.58 -12.88 -10.78
N SER A 271 40.90 -12.68 -10.95
CA SER A 271 41.65 -11.76 -11.82
C SER A 271 40.99 -11.29 -13.11
#